data_AF-A0A6U9Z3R7-F1
#
_entry.id   AF-A0A6U9Z3R7-F1
#
_cell.length_a   1.000
_cell.length_b   1.000
_cell.length_c   1.000
_cell.angle_alpha   90.00
_cell.angle_beta   90.00
_cell.angle_gamma   90.00
#
_symmetry.space_group_name_H-M   'P 1'
#
loop_
_entity.id
_entity.type
_entity.pdbx_description
1 polymer ?
#
loop_
_entity_poly.entity_id
_entity_poly.type
_entity_poly.pdbx_seq_one_letter_code
_entity_poly.pdbx_strand_id
1 'polypeptide(L)'
;PQLLMINSSPTPTRTPQIEAVIRNFQESGLPEARGLTNTYGEKGVDKHTDARTLYHNEISRSKFILCPSGIGWDTYRIWESIVLGAIPVIEKHRYEYEKIVYPPSANKRPRLLHSQEHWNAQKMRRHLRRFNATLETVGYYDGWRKSMDDLPVLWIDGTFGDELTPELLVEQYDALAGRAAEFRYEKLTSLYWMQFLESFLLNHNANGNGNHDALVWQRAMETLSSTFNDHSTSVKKFMKQAAAKQIDDDLVQVGDDGAGDDAGVRAGVGDVDDGDGTDGAGVPSYLFGSRQPEILSWVLFAELKLVGIVLVVVAIRRWDADANADAAKSDPDKTNGDVGSKR
;
A
#
# COMPACT_ATOMS: atom_id res chain seq x y z
N PRO A 1 -4.18 21.87 10.82
CA PRO A 1 -3.67 20.58 10.31
C PRO A 1 -2.94 20.85 8.98
N GLN A 2 -1.87 20.13 8.70
CA GLN A 2 -1.15 20.25 7.43
C GLN A 2 -2.04 19.73 6.30
N LEU A 3 -2.10 20.43 5.16
CA LEU A 3 -2.96 20.01 4.05
C LEU A 3 -2.39 18.77 3.35
N LEU A 4 -1.13 18.84 2.91
CA LEU A 4 -0.43 17.77 2.22
C LEU A 4 0.92 17.50 2.88
N MET A 5 1.27 16.23 3.06
CA MET A 5 2.63 15.80 3.41
C MET A 5 3.28 15.07 2.25
N ILE A 6 4.56 15.38 2.03
CA ILE A 6 5.42 14.71 1.07
C ILE A 6 6.57 14.09 1.84
N ASN A 7 6.65 12.76 1.83
CA ASN A 7 7.78 12.03 2.39
C ASN A 7 8.19 10.94 1.40
N SER A 8 9.02 11.31 0.43
CA SER A 8 9.48 10.43 -0.65
C SER A 8 10.96 10.61 -0.91
N SER A 9 11.66 9.53 -1.24
CA SER A 9 12.95 9.59 -1.94
C SER A 9 12.69 9.49 -3.44
N PRO A 10 12.42 10.61 -4.15
CA PRO A 10 12.12 10.54 -5.58
C PRO A 10 13.31 9.98 -6.36
N THR A 11 13.01 9.11 -7.33
CA THR A 11 13.95 8.82 -8.42
C THR A 11 14.16 10.08 -9.27
N PRO A 12 15.23 10.17 -10.07
CA PRO A 12 15.45 11.30 -10.98
C PRO A 12 14.27 11.59 -11.91
N THR A 13 13.51 10.56 -12.29
CA THR A 13 12.29 10.69 -13.11
C THR A 13 11.09 11.26 -12.35
N ARG A 14 11.07 11.13 -11.01
CA ARG A 14 9.98 11.61 -10.13
C ARG A 14 10.27 12.97 -9.53
N THR A 15 11.54 13.37 -9.40
CA THR A 15 11.94 14.65 -8.83
C THR A 15 11.19 15.83 -9.46
N PRO A 16 11.08 15.98 -10.80
CA PRO A 16 10.39 17.13 -11.40
C PRO A 16 8.90 17.18 -11.04
N GLN A 17 8.25 16.02 -10.84
CA GLN A 17 6.84 15.97 -10.47
C GLN A 17 6.63 16.42 -9.02
N ILE A 18 7.48 15.96 -8.10
CA ILE A 18 7.42 16.38 -6.69
C ILE A 18 7.74 17.87 -6.56
N GLU A 19 8.74 18.37 -7.28
CA GLU A 19 9.08 19.79 -7.32
C GLU A 19 7.93 20.65 -7.87
N ALA A 20 7.21 20.15 -8.88
CA ALA A 20 6.02 20.82 -9.41
C ALA A 20 4.90 20.90 -8.36
N VAL A 21 4.62 19.82 -7.62
CA VAL A 21 3.66 19.85 -6.51
C VAL A 21 4.06 20.89 -5.46
N ILE A 22 5.33 20.88 -5.03
CA ILE A 22 5.83 21.84 -4.04
C ILE A 22 5.65 23.28 -4.55
N ARG A 23 6.01 23.54 -5.81
CA ARG A 23 5.84 24.85 -6.44
C ARG A 23 4.38 25.29 -6.47
N ASN A 24 3.45 24.43 -6.89
CA ASN A 24 2.01 24.75 -6.92
C ASN A 24 1.49 25.17 -5.54
N PHE A 25 1.92 24.48 -4.49
CA PHE A 25 1.52 24.81 -3.12
C PHE A 25 2.11 26.14 -2.65
N GLN A 26 3.38 26.37 -2.94
CA GLN A 26 4.06 27.63 -2.59
C GLN A 26 3.47 28.84 -3.33
N GLU A 27 3.06 28.67 -4.59
CA GLU A 27 2.52 29.73 -5.45
C GLU A 27 1.02 30.02 -5.23
N SER A 28 0.26 29.09 -4.63
CA SER A 28 -1.19 29.23 -4.40
C SER A 28 -1.60 30.43 -3.53
N GLY A 29 -0.69 30.92 -2.67
CA GLY A 29 -1.00 31.95 -1.68
C GLY A 29 -1.81 31.45 -0.47
N LEU A 30 -2.29 30.20 -0.48
CA LEU A 30 -3.07 29.61 0.62
C LEU A 30 -2.21 29.43 1.88
N PRO A 31 -2.67 29.86 3.06
CA PRO A 31 -1.92 29.71 4.31
C PRO A 31 -1.58 28.26 4.64
N GLU A 32 -2.47 27.29 4.37
CA GLU A 32 -2.21 25.87 4.66
C GLU A 32 -1.19 25.22 3.72
N ALA A 33 -0.91 25.87 2.59
CA ALA A 33 0.07 25.41 1.60
C ALA A 33 1.47 25.99 1.83
N ARG A 34 1.60 26.99 2.72
CA ARG A 34 2.90 27.62 3.02
C ARG A 34 3.82 26.65 3.75
N GLY A 35 5.06 26.59 3.29
CA GLY A 35 6.10 25.77 3.91
C GLY A 35 6.01 24.29 3.59
N LEU A 36 5.25 23.89 2.55
CA LEU A 36 5.31 22.51 2.05
C LEU A 36 6.74 22.19 1.59
N THR A 37 7.32 21.16 2.19
CA THR A 37 8.62 20.58 1.82
C THR A 37 8.50 19.06 1.77
N ASN A 38 9.51 18.42 1.17
CA ASN A 38 9.66 16.97 1.25
C ASN A 38 10.49 16.61 2.47
N THR A 39 9.89 16.01 3.49
CA THR A 39 10.52 15.72 4.78
C THR A 39 11.30 14.40 4.79
N TYR A 40 11.44 13.74 3.63
CA TYR A 40 12.15 12.47 3.55
C TYR A 40 13.62 12.61 3.97
N GLY A 41 14.03 11.78 4.94
CA GLY A 41 15.40 11.74 5.42
C GLY A 41 15.80 12.92 6.30
N GLU A 42 14.85 13.81 6.64
CA GLU A 42 15.08 14.80 7.67
C GLU A 42 15.39 14.08 9.00
N LYS A 43 16.50 14.47 9.62
CA LYS A 43 16.86 14.00 10.96
C LYS A 43 16.13 14.86 11.96
N GLY A 44 15.67 14.25 13.06
CA GLY A 44 15.12 15.01 14.17
C GLY A 44 16.05 16.12 14.62
N VAL A 45 15.46 17.26 14.96
CA VAL A 45 16.15 18.41 15.57
C VAL A 45 16.93 17.94 16.80
N ASP A 46 16.36 16.99 17.54
CA ASP A 46 16.97 16.34 18.68
C ASP A 46 17.56 14.99 18.29
N LYS A 47 18.78 14.70 18.74
CA LYS A 47 19.45 13.39 18.57
C LYS A 47 18.66 12.21 19.15
N HIS A 48 17.65 12.50 19.97
CA HIS A 48 16.82 11.51 20.66
C HIS A 48 15.50 11.20 19.96
N THR A 49 15.07 12.03 19.00
CA THR A 49 13.81 11.79 18.29
C THR A 49 14.08 10.90 17.08
N ASP A 50 13.55 9.68 17.12
CA ASP A 50 13.64 8.74 16.00
C ASP A 50 12.92 9.30 14.76
N ALA A 51 13.52 9.12 13.59
CA ALA A 51 12.98 9.58 12.31
C ALA A 51 11.60 8.97 12.03
N ARG A 52 11.37 7.76 12.53
CA ARG A 52 10.08 7.09 12.43
C ARG A 52 8.99 7.79 13.23
N THR A 53 9.29 8.21 14.45
CA THR A 53 8.33 8.96 15.29
C THR A 53 7.95 10.28 14.65
N LEU A 54 8.92 10.98 14.03
CA LEU A 54 8.64 12.20 13.27
C LEU A 54 7.72 11.93 12.09
N TYR A 55 8.04 10.92 11.29
CA TYR A 55 7.23 10.52 10.15
C TYR A 55 5.78 10.19 10.54
N HIS A 56 5.56 9.40 11.58
CA HIS A 56 4.20 9.10 12.05
C HIS A 56 3.48 10.33 12.60
N ASN A 57 4.20 11.20 13.34
CA ASN A 57 3.63 12.46 13.83
C ASN A 57 3.20 13.36 12.68
N GLU A 58 4.01 13.48 11.63
CA GLU A 58 3.66 14.27 10.45
C GLU A 58 2.43 13.70 9.73
N ILE A 59 2.35 12.38 9.54
CA ILE A 59 1.16 11.76 8.93
C ILE A 59 -0.08 12.05 9.74
N SER A 60 -0.03 11.83 11.07
CA SER A 60 -1.19 12.02 11.95
C SER A 60 -1.72 13.46 11.98
N ARG A 61 -0.89 14.43 11.59
CA ARG A 61 -1.22 15.86 11.54
C ARG A 61 -1.59 16.35 10.14
N SER A 62 -1.56 15.46 9.15
CA SER A 62 -1.77 15.76 7.74
C SER A 62 -3.14 15.27 7.26
N LYS A 63 -3.80 16.06 6.42
CA LYS A 63 -5.06 15.64 5.76
C LYS A 63 -4.78 14.67 4.62
N PHE A 64 -3.75 14.94 3.82
CA PHE A 64 -3.37 14.15 2.67
C PHE A 64 -1.89 13.74 2.71
N ILE A 65 -1.58 12.55 2.19
CA ILE A 65 -0.20 12.06 2.01
C ILE A 65 0.07 11.78 0.54
N LEU A 66 1.12 12.39 -0.03
CA LEU A 66 1.55 12.10 -1.39
C LEU A 66 2.16 10.69 -1.47
N CYS A 67 1.52 9.81 -2.22
CA CYS A 67 1.88 8.40 -2.37
C CYS A 67 2.32 8.10 -3.82
N PRO A 68 3.45 8.67 -4.30
CA PRO A 68 3.92 8.40 -5.66
C PRO A 68 4.26 6.92 -5.81
N SER A 69 3.89 6.34 -6.95
CA SER A 69 4.15 4.94 -7.25
C SER A 69 5.66 4.67 -7.38
N GLY A 70 6.08 3.52 -6.86
CA GLY A 70 7.45 3.03 -6.97
C GLY A 70 7.61 2.10 -8.17
N ILE A 71 8.13 0.90 -7.92
CA ILE A 71 8.14 -0.20 -8.91
C ILE A 71 6.71 -0.72 -9.18
N GLY A 72 5.79 -0.49 -8.24
CA GLY A 72 4.37 -0.75 -8.35
C GLY A 72 3.53 0.37 -7.74
N TRP A 73 2.21 0.19 -7.82
CA TRP A 73 1.23 1.08 -7.21
C TRP A 73 1.23 1.03 -5.69
N ASP A 74 1.45 -0.16 -5.14
CA ASP A 74 1.47 -0.36 -3.71
C ASP A 74 2.74 0.24 -3.10
N THR A 75 2.54 1.29 -2.32
CA THR A 75 3.56 1.78 -1.41
C THR A 75 3.05 1.64 0.00
N TYR A 76 3.96 1.39 0.95
CA TYR A 76 3.62 1.31 2.37
C TYR A 76 2.88 2.56 2.86
N ARG A 77 3.18 3.72 2.25
CA ARG A 77 2.53 5.02 2.51
C ARG A 77 1.03 5.03 2.30
N ILE A 78 0.52 4.26 1.33
CA ILE A 78 -0.93 4.17 1.09
C ILE A 78 -1.61 3.57 2.32
N TRP A 79 -1.07 2.48 2.84
CA TRP A 79 -1.66 1.79 3.99
C TRP A 79 -1.45 2.57 5.28
N GLU A 80 -0.26 3.14 5.49
CA GLU A 80 0.05 3.96 6.66
C GLU A 80 -0.83 5.20 6.75
N SER A 81 -1.02 5.90 5.63
CA SER A 81 -1.89 7.09 5.60
C SER A 81 -3.31 6.73 6.01
N ILE A 82 -3.92 5.70 5.41
CA ILE A 82 -5.29 5.31 5.74
C ILE A 82 -5.41 4.87 7.20
N VAL A 83 -4.47 4.06 7.71
CA VAL A 83 -4.46 3.59 9.12
C VAL A 83 -4.31 4.76 10.10
N LEU A 84 -3.55 5.78 9.73
CA LEU A 84 -3.33 6.99 10.53
C LEU A 84 -4.40 8.08 10.31
N GLY A 85 -5.42 7.81 9.50
CA GLY A 85 -6.53 8.73 9.24
C GLY A 85 -6.24 9.83 8.22
N ALA A 86 -5.14 9.74 7.48
CA ALA A 86 -4.80 10.62 6.37
C ALA A 86 -5.23 10.01 5.03
N ILE A 87 -5.56 10.86 4.06
CA ILE A 87 -6.04 10.44 2.73
C ILE A 87 -4.84 10.28 1.79
N PRO A 88 -4.54 9.07 1.28
CA PRO A 88 -3.51 8.90 0.26
C PRO A 88 -3.90 9.60 -1.04
N VAL A 89 -2.94 10.32 -1.62
CA VAL A 89 -3.03 10.91 -2.96
C VAL A 89 -2.21 10.03 -3.91
N ILE A 90 -2.89 9.40 -4.86
CA ILE A 90 -2.31 8.41 -5.78
C ILE A 90 -2.61 8.84 -7.22
N GLU A 91 -1.60 8.75 -8.06
CA GLU A 91 -1.70 8.96 -9.51
C GLU A 91 -2.39 7.78 -10.21
N LYS A 92 -3.20 8.06 -11.24
CA LYS A 92 -3.78 7.08 -12.15
C LYS A 92 -2.82 6.86 -13.31
N HIS A 93 -2.28 5.66 -13.36
CA HIS A 93 -1.38 5.17 -14.38
C HIS A 93 -2.17 4.22 -15.24
N ARG A 94 -2.15 4.52 -16.53
CA ARG A 94 -2.61 3.63 -17.56
C ARG A 94 -1.37 3.00 -18.17
N TYR A 95 -1.20 1.71 -17.94
CA TYR A 95 -0.18 0.93 -18.62
C TYR A 95 -0.69 0.58 -20.01
N GLU A 96 0.12 0.79 -21.03
CA GLU A 96 -0.21 0.33 -22.38
C GLU A 96 0.68 -0.86 -22.70
N TYR A 97 0.05 -2.00 -22.95
CA TYR A 97 0.73 -3.22 -23.35
C TYR A 97 0.37 -3.56 -24.78
N GLU A 98 1.37 -3.91 -25.57
CA GLU A 98 1.13 -4.54 -26.85
C GLU A 98 0.84 -6.03 -26.63
N LYS A 99 -0.23 -6.53 -27.23
CA LYS A 99 -0.52 -7.98 -27.27
C LYS A 99 -0.70 -8.43 -28.72
N ILE A 100 -0.22 -9.62 -29.00
CA ILE A 100 -0.52 -10.32 -30.25
C ILE A 100 -1.82 -11.08 -30.03
N VAL A 101 -2.83 -10.77 -30.84
CA VAL A 101 -4.11 -11.48 -30.88
C VAL A 101 -4.14 -12.38 -32.10
N TYR A 102 -4.45 -13.65 -31.85
CA TYR A 102 -4.53 -14.66 -32.89
C TYR A 102 -6.01 -14.93 -33.24
N PRO A 103 -6.33 -15.19 -34.51
CA PRO A 103 -7.67 -15.62 -34.87
C PRO A 103 -7.98 -17.00 -34.26
N PRO A 104 -9.26 -17.35 -34.03
CA PRO A 104 -9.63 -18.65 -33.47
C PRO A 104 -9.05 -19.84 -34.23
N SER A 105 -8.90 -19.71 -35.56
CA SER A 105 -8.32 -20.74 -36.43
C SER A 105 -6.86 -21.07 -36.15
N ALA A 106 -6.11 -20.17 -35.51
CA ALA A 106 -4.71 -20.39 -35.18
C ALA A 106 -4.51 -21.27 -33.94
N ASN A 107 -5.57 -21.56 -33.18
CA ASN A 107 -5.53 -22.29 -31.90
C ASN A 107 -4.41 -21.80 -30.97
N LYS A 108 -4.23 -20.49 -30.89
CA LYS A 108 -3.21 -19.81 -30.06
C LYS A 108 -3.87 -18.79 -29.15
N ARG A 109 -3.41 -18.75 -27.91
CA ARG A 109 -3.85 -17.74 -26.94
C ARG A 109 -3.20 -16.38 -27.24
N PRO A 110 -3.90 -15.26 -26.96
CA PRO A 110 -3.27 -13.94 -27.02
C PRO A 110 -1.98 -13.91 -26.21
N ARG A 111 -0.97 -13.24 -26.73
CA ARG A 111 0.34 -13.14 -26.08
C ARG A 111 0.66 -11.68 -25.78
N LEU A 112 0.82 -11.35 -24.51
CA LEU A 112 1.38 -10.07 -24.09
C LEU A 112 2.85 -9.99 -24.49
N LEU A 113 3.25 -8.88 -25.09
CA LEU A 113 4.65 -8.58 -25.35
C LEU A 113 5.21 -7.90 -24.13
N HIS A 114 6.24 -8.52 -23.55
CA HIS A 114 6.97 -7.92 -22.45
C HIS A 114 7.89 -6.81 -22.99
N SER A 115 8.07 -5.70 -22.26
CA SER A 115 8.86 -4.56 -22.79
C SER A 115 10.31 -4.93 -23.12
N GLN A 116 10.85 -5.97 -22.48
CA GLN A 116 12.19 -6.50 -22.74
C GLN A 116 12.27 -7.41 -23.98
N GLU A 117 11.13 -7.91 -24.49
CA GLU A 117 11.10 -8.67 -25.74
C GLU A 117 11.20 -7.74 -26.94
N HIS A 118 12.42 -7.33 -27.29
CA HIS A 118 12.66 -6.54 -28.49
C HIS A 118 12.55 -7.42 -29.74
N TRP A 119 11.33 -7.60 -30.24
CA TRP A 119 11.13 -8.10 -31.59
C TRP A 119 11.39 -6.97 -32.57
N ASN A 120 12.37 -7.15 -33.45
CA ASN A 120 12.53 -6.21 -34.55
C ASN A 120 11.26 -6.22 -35.44
N ALA A 121 11.00 -5.09 -36.11
CA ALA A 121 9.79 -4.90 -36.89
C ALA A 121 9.59 -6.00 -37.97
N GLN A 122 10.68 -6.53 -38.52
CA GLN A 122 10.62 -7.60 -39.52
C GLN A 122 10.17 -8.93 -38.93
N LYS A 123 10.71 -9.32 -37.77
CA LYS A 123 10.31 -10.52 -37.01
C LYS A 123 8.85 -10.41 -36.61
N MET A 124 8.43 -9.25 -36.11
CA MET A 124 7.03 -8.98 -35.78
C MET A 124 6.12 -9.14 -36.99
N ARG A 125 6.41 -8.45 -38.10
CA ARG A 125 5.62 -8.58 -39.35
C ARG A 125 5.56 -10.01 -39.87
N ARG A 126 6.66 -10.76 -39.81
CA ARG A 126 6.71 -12.16 -40.26
C ARG A 126 5.83 -13.06 -39.39
N HIS A 127 5.87 -12.86 -38.07
CA HIS A 127 5.07 -13.61 -37.12
C HIS A 127 3.58 -13.31 -37.28
N LEU A 128 3.20 -12.02 -37.35
CA LEU A 128 1.83 -11.59 -37.57
C LEU A 128 1.27 -12.19 -38.88
N ARG A 129 2.02 -12.13 -39.98
CA ARG A 129 1.62 -12.75 -41.25
C ARG A 129 1.50 -14.27 -41.17
N ARG A 130 2.47 -14.95 -40.53
CA ARG A 130 2.48 -16.41 -40.41
C ARG A 130 1.23 -16.96 -39.72
N PHE A 131 0.73 -16.25 -38.71
CA PHE A 131 -0.42 -16.68 -37.92
C PHE A 131 -1.71 -15.92 -38.23
N ASN A 132 -1.71 -15.06 -39.25
CA ASN A 132 -2.79 -14.11 -39.53
C ASN A 132 -3.24 -13.34 -38.25
N ALA A 133 -2.26 -12.98 -37.43
CA ALA A 133 -2.46 -12.35 -36.12
C ALA A 133 -2.39 -10.82 -36.23
N THR A 134 -3.01 -10.13 -35.28
CA THR A 134 -2.98 -8.67 -35.15
C THR A 134 -2.18 -8.25 -33.93
N LEU A 135 -1.59 -7.06 -34.00
CA LEU A 135 -0.99 -6.41 -32.84
C LEU A 135 -2.01 -5.39 -32.32
N GLU A 136 -2.40 -5.53 -31.06
CA GLU A 136 -3.33 -4.63 -30.39
C GLU A 136 -2.63 -3.97 -29.20
N THR A 137 -2.85 -2.67 -29.03
CA THR A 137 -2.48 -1.96 -27.80
C THR A 137 -3.64 -2.03 -26.83
N VAL A 138 -3.40 -2.58 -25.64
CA VAL A 138 -4.39 -2.64 -24.57
C VAL A 138 -3.96 -1.70 -23.45
N GLY A 139 -4.83 -0.73 -23.16
CA GLY A 139 -4.74 0.05 -21.94
C GLY A 139 -5.19 -0.81 -20.75
N TYR A 140 -4.32 -0.98 -19.79
CA TYR A 140 -4.59 -1.64 -18.52
C TYR A 140 -4.45 -0.62 -17.40
N TYR A 141 -5.53 -0.42 -16.66
CA TYR A 141 -5.47 0.23 -15.35
C TYR A 141 -5.08 -0.85 -14.35
N ASP A 142 -4.14 -0.55 -13.46
CA ASP A 142 -3.65 -1.54 -12.49
C ASP A 142 -4.83 -2.20 -11.74
N GLY A 143 -4.72 -3.52 -11.52
CA GLY A 143 -5.71 -4.31 -10.80
C GLY A 143 -5.91 -3.84 -9.36
N TRP A 144 -4.91 -3.18 -8.78
CA TRP A 144 -4.97 -2.61 -7.42
C TRP A 144 -5.99 -1.49 -7.27
N ARG A 145 -6.38 -0.80 -8.35
CA ARG A 145 -7.40 0.26 -8.27
C ARG A 145 -8.70 -0.26 -7.65
N LYS A 146 -9.16 -1.43 -8.08
CA LYS A 146 -10.40 -2.05 -7.56
C LYS A 146 -10.32 -2.38 -6.07
N SER A 147 -9.13 -2.69 -5.58
CA SER A 147 -8.92 -2.94 -4.15
C SER A 147 -9.15 -1.69 -3.31
N MET A 148 -9.02 -0.51 -3.91
CA MET A 148 -9.00 0.80 -3.25
C MET A 148 -10.21 1.70 -3.58
N ASP A 149 -11.08 1.33 -4.53
CA ASP A 149 -12.19 2.19 -5.03
C ASP A 149 -13.23 2.59 -3.94
N ASP A 150 -13.33 1.81 -2.87
CA ASP A 150 -14.21 1.99 -1.72
C ASP A 150 -13.43 2.33 -0.43
N LEU A 151 -12.19 2.80 -0.57
CA LEU A 151 -11.39 3.39 0.50
C LEU A 151 -11.26 4.90 0.28
N PRO A 152 -10.95 5.68 1.34
CA PRO A 152 -10.78 7.13 1.23
C PRO A 152 -9.46 7.45 0.52
N VAL A 153 -9.42 7.34 -0.80
CA VAL A 153 -8.25 7.57 -1.66
C VAL A 153 -8.56 8.68 -2.65
N LEU A 154 -7.66 9.65 -2.77
CA LEU A 154 -7.72 10.65 -3.83
C LEU A 154 -6.92 10.19 -5.03
N TRP A 155 -7.60 10.02 -6.16
CA TRP A 155 -6.99 9.66 -7.43
C TRP A 155 -6.74 10.88 -8.32
N ILE A 156 -5.50 11.08 -8.73
CA ILE A 156 -5.08 12.14 -9.66
C ILE A 156 -4.93 11.54 -11.06
N ASP A 157 -5.44 12.18 -12.10
CA ASP A 157 -5.24 11.68 -13.46
C ASP A 157 -3.82 12.06 -13.95
N GLY A 158 -3.14 11.15 -14.66
CA GLY A 158 -1.79 11.45 -15.17
C GLY A 158 -0.73 11.66 -14.08
N THR A 159 0.01 12.78 -14.15
CA THR A 159 1.15 13.07 -13.25
C THR A 159 0.78 14.14 -12.23
N PHE A 160 1.27 14.00 -11.00
CA PHE A 160 0.99 14.95 -9.91
C PHE A 160 1.27 16.43 -10.24
N GLY A 161 2.24 16.71 -11.11
CA GLY A 161 2.82 18.04 -11.26
C GLY A 161 1.85 19.15 -11.64
N ASP A 162 0.92 18.91 -12.56
CA ASP A 162 0.04 19.97 -13.07
C ASP A 162 -1.35 19.94 -12.45
N GLU A 163 -1.81 18.76 -12.02
CA GLU A 163 -3.17 18.56 -11.52
C GLU A 163 -3.27 18.73 -10.01
N LEU A 164 -2.21 18.46 -9.25
CA LEU A 164 -2.26 18.48 -7.80
C LEU A 164 -2.02 19.90 -7.27
N THR A 165 -3.12 20.59 -6.95
CA THR A 165 -3.12 21.92 -6.33
C THR A 165 -3.73 21.87 -4.92
N PRO A 166 -3.43 22.84 -4.05
CA PRO A 166 -4.05 22.90 -2.73
C PRO A 166 -5.56 23.15 -2.79
N GLU A 167 -6.07 23.90 -3.76
CA GLU A 167 -7.50 24.11 -3.98
C GLU A 167 -8.21 22.79 -4.27
N LEU A 168 -7.63 21.96 -5.14
CA LEU A 168 -8.14 20.62 -5.43
C LEU A 168 -8.21 19.79 -4.14
N LEU A 169 -7.18 19.80 -3.30
CA LEU A 169 -7.19 19.03 -2.06
C LEU A 169 -8.26 19.50 -1.08
N VAL A 170 -8.51 20.81 -0.97
CA VAL A 170 -9.58 21.33 -0.12
C VAL A 170 -10.94 20.86 -0.61
N GLU A 171 -11.22 20.98 -1.91
CA GLU A 171 -12.46 20.52 -2.52
C GLU A 171 -12.66 19.01 -2.32
N GLN A 172 -11.63 18.22 -2.59
CA GLN A 172 -11.69 16.76 -2.49
C GLN A 172 -11.80 16.28 -1.04
N TYR A 173 -11.27 17.02 -0.08
CA TYR A 173 -11.42 16.68 1.34
C TYR A 173 -12.89 16.70 1.75
N ASP A 174 -13.62 17.76 1.41
CA ASP A 174 -15.03 17.89 1.77
C ASP A 174 -15.88 16.84 1.04
N ALA A 175 -15.58 16.58 -0.24
CA ALA A 175 -16.24 15.54 -1.03
C ALA A 175 -16.04 14.13 -0.44
N LEU A 176 -14.81 13.79 -0.01
CA LEU A 176 -14.50 12.51 0.62
C LEU A 176 -15.09 12.41 2.02
N ALA A 177 -15.03 13.48 2.82
CA ALA A 177 -15.63 13.52 4.15
C ALA A 177 -17.15 13.31 4.12
N GLY A 178 -17.84 13.90 3.12
CA GLY A 178 -19.28 13.68 2.91
C GLY A 178 -19.65 12.23 2.58
N ARG A 179 -18.68 11.44 2.08
CA ARG A 179 -18.85 10.02 1.71
C ARG A 179 -18.29 9.06 2.75
N ALA A 180 -17.91 9.53 3.95
CA ALA A 180 -17.25 8.70 4.96
C ALA A 180 -18.01 7.42 5.32
N ALA A 181 -19.34 7.44 5.29
CA ALA A 181 -20.19 6.28 5.57
C ALA A 181 -20.22 5.22 4.44
N GLU A 182 -19.75 5.55 3.24
CA GLU A 182 -19.69 4.64 2.08
C GLU A 182 -18.42 3.79 2.07
N PHE A 183 -17.37 4.19 2.81
CA PHE A 183 -16.07 3.52 2.75
C PHE A 183 -16.07 2.19 3.50
N ARG A 184 -15.42 1.20 2.89
CA ARG A 184 -15.31 -0.18 3.38
C ARG A 184 -14.03 -0.40 4.17
N TYR A 185 -13.99 0.19 5.37
CA TYR A 185 -12.83 0.11 6.27
C TYR A 185 -12.48 -1.32 6.69
N GLU A 186 -13.37 -2.31 6.55
CA GLU A 186 -13.03 -3.71 6.78
C GLU A 186 -11.89 -4.20 5.88
N LYS A 187 -11.67 -3.57 4.72
CA LYS A 187 -10.54 -3.85 3.82
C LYS A 187 -9.17 -3.57 4.43
N LEU A 188 -9.13 -2.81 5.51
CA LEU A 188 -7.91 -2.55 6.28
C LEU A 188 -7.61 -3.67 7.28
N THR A 189 -8.42 -4.73 7.31
CA THR A 189 -8.21 -5.88 8.18
C THR A 189 -7.70 -7.06 7.38
N SER A 190 -6.78 -7.85 7.98
CA SER A 190 -6.34 -9.10 7.38
C SER A 190 -7.48 -10.10 7.20
N LEU A 191 -8.48 -10.05 8.08
CA LEU A 191 -9.68 -10.89 7.99
C LEU A 191 -10.43 -10.71 6.66
N TYR A 192 -10.64 -9.47 6.21
CA TYR A 192 -11.26 -9.22 4.91
C TYR A 192 -10.49 -9.89 3.78
N TRP A 193 -9.17 -9.75 3.76
CA TRP A 193 -8.34 -10.31 2.69
C TRP A 193 -8.34 -11.84 2.71
N MET A 194 -8.32 -12.46 3.89
CA MET A 194 -8.45 -13.91 4.02
C MET A 194 -9.79 -14.40 3.44
N GLN A 195 -10.91 -13.76 3.82
CA GLN A 195 -12.24 -14.10 3.32
C GLN A 195 -12.39 -13.84 1.80
N PHE A 196 -11.80 -12.75 1.31
CA PHE A 196 -11.78 -12.43 -0.11
C PHE A 196 -11.06 -13.53 -0.90
N LEU A 197 -9.89 -13.97 -0.45
CA LEU A 197 -9.13 -15.06 -1.09
C LEU A 197 -9.89 -16.39 -1.05
N GLU A 198 -10.47 -16.73 0.10
CA GLU A 198 -11.34 -17.91 0.26
C GLU A 198 -12.47 -17.92 -0.77
N SER A 199 -13.09 -16.77 -1.05
CA SER A 199 -14.22 -16.67 -1.98
C SER A 199 -13.88 -17.09 -3.42
N PHE A 200 -12.69 -16.75 -3.92
CA PHE A 200 -12.27 -17.18 -5.27
C PHE A 200 -12.10 -18.69 -5.37
N LEU A 201 -11.71 -19.31 -4.28
CA LEU A 201 -11.35 -20.72 -4.24
C LEU A 201 -12.58 -21.60 -4.04
N LEU A 202 -13.54 -21.16 -3.22
CA LEU A 202 -14.84 -21.81 -3.12
C LEU A 202 -15.57 -21.79 -4.48
N ASN A 203 -15.50 -20.66 -5.20
CA ASN A 203 -16.04 -20.55 -6.55
C ASN A 203 -15.32 -21.48 -7.56
N HIS A 204 -14.07 -21.84 -7.32
CA HIS A 204 -13.33 -22.75 -8.19
C HIS A 204 -13.66 -24.23 -7.93
N ASN A 205 -13.79 -24.62 -6.66
CA ASN A 205 -14.14 -25.99 -6.27
C ASN A 205 -15.55 -26.40 -6.73
N ALA A 206 -16.47 -25.43 -6.83
CA ALA A 206 -17.80 -25.66 -7.40
C ALA A 206 -17.76 -26.14 -8.87
N ASN A 207 -16.64 -25.93 -9.59
CA ASN A 207 -16.50 -26.27 -11.01
C ASN A 207 -15.85 -27.65 -11.28
N GLY A 208 -15.62 -28.48 -10.26
CA GLY A 208 -15.46 -29.94 -10.44
C GLY A 208 -14.06 -30.54 -10.60
N ASN A 209 -12.96 -29.80 -10.40
CA ASN A 209 -11.57 -30.34 -10.46
C ASN A 209 -10.95 -30.65 -9.06
N GLY A 210 -11.80 -31.02 -8.10
CA GLY A 210 -11.63 -30.74 -6.66
C GLY A 210 -10.57 -31.46 -5.81
N ASN A 211 -9.69 -32.33 -6.33
CA ASN A 211 -8.76 -33.06 -5.44
C ASN A 211 -7.33 -32.48 -5.36
N HIS A 212 -6.81 -31.91 -6.44
CA HIS A 212 -5.44 -31.35 -6.40
C HIS A 212 -5.42 -29.97 -5.72
N ASP A 213 -6.43 -29.15 -6.03
CA ASP A 213 -6.51 -27.77 -5.56
C ASP A 213 -6.79 -27.68 -4.05
N ALA A 214 -7.55 -28.64 -3.50
CA ALA A 214 -7.83 -28.72 -2.07
C ALA A 214 -6.56 -28.97 -1.22
N LEU A 215 -5.61 -29.78 -1.71
CA LEU A 215 -4.36 -30.09 -0.99
C LEU A 215 -3.37 -28.92 -1.06
N VAL A 216 -3.26 -28.26 -2.22
CA VAL A 216 -2.43 -27.05 -2.38
C VAL A 216 -2.97 -25.94 -1.49
N TRP A 217 -4.30 -25.84 -1.38
CA TRP A 217 -4.99 -24.90 -0.51
C TRP A 217 -4.76 -25.19 0.97
N GLN A 218 -4.95 -26.43 1.42
CA GLN A 218 -4.72 -26.80 2.81
C GLN A 218 -3.30 -26.42 3.24
N ARG A 219 -2.30 -26.67 2.39
CA ARG A 219 -0.91 -26.27 2.67
C ARG A 219 -0.72 -24.75 2.67
N ALA A 220 -1.32 -24.03 1.73
CA ALA A 220 -1.23 -22.57 1.70
C ALA A 220 -1.88 -21.95 2.95
N MET A 221 -3.02 -22.48 3.38
CA MET A 221 -3.75 -22.01 4.55
C MET A 221 -3.14 -22.44 5.88
N GLU A 222 -2.58 -23.65 5.98
CA GLU A 222 -1.79 -24.06 7.14
C GLU A 222 -0.56 -23.15 7.30
N THR A 223 0.10 -22.81 6.18
CA THR A 223 1.26 -21.90 6.19
C THR A 223 0.87 -20.46 6.54
N LEU A 224 -0.23 -19.96 5.98
CA LEU A 224 -0.76 -18.64 6.32
C LEU A 224 -1.18 -18.61 7.79
N SER A 225 -2.01 -19.54 8.24
CA SER A 225 -2.53 -19.62 9.61
C SER A 225 -1.42 -19.80 10.64
N SER A 226 -0.41 -20.64 10.39
CA SER A 226 0.75 -20.75 11.29
C SER A 226 1.50 -19.43 11.38
N THR A 227 1.71 -18.76 10.25
CA THR A 227 2.38 -17.45 10.22
C THR A 227 1.57 -16.41 11.00
N PHE A 228 0.24 -16.36 10.83
CA PHE A 228 -0.64 -15.46 11.59
C PHE A 228 -0.70 -15.80 13.10
N ASN A 229 -0.71 -17.08 13.48
CA ASN A 229 -0.75 -17.50 14.89
C ASN A 229 0.56 -17.23 15.62
N ASP A 230 1.69 -17.51 14.97
CA ASP A 230 3.02 -17.16 15.47
C ASP A 230 3.16 -15.63 15.57
N HIS A 231 2.55 -14.91 14.65
CA HIS A 231 2.52 -13.45 14.64
C HIS A 231 1.64 -12.86 15.76
N SER A 232 0.42 -13.36 15.95
CA SER A 232 -0.47 -12.98 17.07
C SER A 232 0.22 -13.20 18.42
N THR A 233 0.95 -14.30 18.55
CA THR A 233 1.75 -14.62 19.75
C THR A 233 2.91 -13.63 19.92
N SER A 234 3.60 -13.27 18.83
CA SER A 234 4.68 -12.29 18.84
C SER A 234 4.19 -10.88 19.19
N VAL A 235 3.05 -10.43 18.64
CA VAL A 235 2.40 -9.16 18.97
C VAL A 235 1.97 -9.14 20.43
N LYS A 236 1.35 -10.20 20.95
CA LYS A 236 0.99 -10.32 22.38
C LYS A 236 2.22 -10.24 23.30
N LYS A 237 3.31 -10.91 22.93
CA LYS A 237 4.58 -10.86 23.67
C LYS A 237 5.17 -9.46 23.66
N PHE A 238 5.16 -8.79 22.51
CA PHE A 238 5.64 -7.42 22.36
C PHE A 238 4.79 -6.43 23.17
N MET A 239 3.46 -6.49 23.07
CA MET A 239 2.55 -5.65 23.86
C MET A 239 2.77 -5.84 25.37
N LYS A 240 3.00 -7.08 25.82
CA LYS A 240 3.33 -7.38 27.21
C LYS A 240 4.68 -6.77 27.62
N GLN A 241 5.67 -6.76 26.73
CA GLN A 241 6.98 -6.13 26.97
C GLN A 241 6.88 -4.60 27.00
N ALA A 242 6.12 -4.00 26.09
CA ALA A 242 5.89 -2.55 26.06
C ALA A 242 5.15 -2.07 27.32
N ALA A 243 4.12 -2.79 27.75
CA ALA A 243 3.42 -2.50 29.00
C ALA A 243 4.32 -2.67 30.24
N ALA A 244 5.18 -3.69 30.27
CA ALA A 244 6.14 -3.88 31.36
C ALA A 244 7.20 -2.77 31.43
N LYS A 245 7.69 -2.31 30.27
CA LYS A 245 8.68 -1.23 30.20
C LYS A 245 8.09 0.12 30.62
N GLN A 246 6.83 0.37 30.32
CA GLN A 246 6.12 1.56 30.77
C GLN A 246 5.96 1.60 32.30
N ILE A 247 5.80 0.44 32.93
CA ILE A 247 5.77 0.31 34.41
C ILE A 247 7.14 0.58 35.04
N ASP A 248 8.24 0.13 34.40
CA ASP A 248 9.59 0.42 34.89
C ASP A 248 9.96 1.90 34.76
N ASP A 249 9.60 2.55 33.65
CA ASP A 249 9.87 3.99 33.46
C ASP A 249 9.06 4.86 34.44
N ASP A 250 7.84 4.45 34.81
CA ASP A 250 7.01 5.12 35.82
C ASP A 250 7.52 4.89 37.26
N LEU A 251 8.16 3.75 37.54
CA LEU A 251 8.75 3.44 38.85
C LEU A 251 10.07 4.19 39.10
N VAL A 252 10.77 4.64 38.05
CA VAL A 252 12.02 5.41 38.17
C VAL A 252 11.76 6.89 38.51
N GLN A 253 10.52 7.39 38.47
CA GLN A 253 10.19 8.78 38.77
C GLN A 253 9.68 9.07 40.19
N VAL A 254 9.69 8.09 41.10
CA VAL A 254 9.34 8.33 42.52
C VAL A 254 10.60 8.18 43.38
N GLY A 255 11.41 9.24 43.35
CA GLY A 255 12.58 9.43 44.19
C GLY A 255 12.75 10.92 44.48
N ASP A 256 11.75 11.48 45.16
CA ASP A 256 11.95 12.64 46.03
C ASP A 256 12.70 12.19 47.29
N ASP A 257 13.21 13.18 48.05
CA ASP A 257 14.09 13.15 49.23
C ASP A 257 15.56 13.45 48.83
N GLY A 258 16.15 14.63 49.03
CA GLY A 258 15.82 15.77 49.86
C GLY A 258 17.12 16.38 50.43
N ALA A 259 17.07 17.69 50.70
CA ALA A 259 17.94 18.48 51.58
C ALA A 259 19.37 18.85 51.14
N GLY A 260 19.58 20.16 50.97
CA GLY A 260 20.89 20.80 50.87
C GLY A 260 20.76 22.31 50.67
N ASP A 261 20.42 23.01 51.75
CA ASP A 261 20.48 24.48 51.89
C ASP A 261 21.82 25.04 51.39
N ASP A 262 21.82 26.16 50.65
CA ASP A 262 22.50 27.37 51.13
C ASP A 262 22.25 28.64 50.29
N ALA A 263 22.34 29.76 51.01
CA ALA A 263 21.83 31.10 50.72
C ALA A 263 22.50 31.88 49.56
N GLY A 264 21.75 32.85 48.99
CA GLY A 264 22.29 33.77 47.97
C GLY A 264 21.36 34.88 47.45
N VAL A 265 20.98 35.80 48.35
CA VAL A 265 20.60 37.22 48.13
C VAL A 265 20.76 37.80 46.70
N ARG A 266 19.69 38.32 46.07
CA ARG A 266 19.52 39.76 45.73
C ARG A 266 18.17 40.11 45.08
N ALA A 267 17.71 41.32 45.43
CA ALA A 267 16.44 41.95 45.12
C ALA A 267 16.31 42.56 43.70
N GLY A 268 15.06 42.75 43.27
CA GLY A 268 14.60 43.62 42.16
C GLY A 268 13.26 43.10 41.62
N VAL A 269 12.13 43.40 42.26
CA VAL A 269 11.22 44.54 41.96
C VAL A 269 10.98 44.74 40.46
N GLY A 270 9.77 44.40 40.03
CA GLY A 270 9.25 44.62 38.68
C GLY A 270 7.84 44.04 38.57
N ASP A 271 6.87 44.68 39.23
CA ASP A 271 5.44 44.45 39.05
C ASP A 271 5.05 44.75 37.59
N VAL A 272 4.46 43.77 36.90
CA VAL A 272 3.59 44.02 35.73
C VAL A 272 2.36 43.12 35.84
N ASP A 273 1.28 43.87 35.99
CA ASP A 273 -0.17 43.67 35.95
C ASP A 273 -0.75 42.58 35.02
N ASP A 274 -1.94 42.18 35.43
CA ASP A 274 -2.81 41.11 34.98
C ASP A 274 -3.39 41.30 33.56
N GLY A 275 -3.58 40.19 32.85
CA GLY A 275 -4.37 40.11 31.61
C GLY A 275 -4.50 38.65 31.17
N ASP A 276 -5.47 37.92 31.71
CA ASP A 276 -6.84 37.74 31.19
C ASP A 276 -6.98 36.47 30.33
N GLY A 277 -8.04 35.73 30.65
CA GLY A 277 -8.35 34.38 30.24
C GLY A 277 -8.29 34.16 28.74
N THR A 278 -7.54 33.14 28.34
CA THR A 278 -7.84 32.43 27.10
C THR A 278 -8.54 31.13 27.45
N ASP A 279 -9.84 31.14 27.20
CA ASP A 279 -10.70 29.97 27.19
C ASP A 279 -10.03 28.85 26.39
N GLY A 280 -9.91 27.70 27.05
CA GLY A 280 -9.39 26.47 26.45
C GLY A 280 -10.24 26.09 25.24
N ALA A 281 -9.77 26.47 24.06
CA ALA A 281 -10.27 25.99 22.80
C ALA A 281 -10.24 24.46 22.83
N GLY A 282 -11.42 23.84 22.91
CA GLY A 282 -11.60 22.41 22.85
C GLY A 282 -10.84 21.86 21.65
N VAL A 283 -9.81 21.06 21.92
CA VAL A 283 -9.06 20.34 20.89
C VAL A 283 -10.08 19.50 20.12
N PRO A 284 -10.20 19.64 18.78
CA PRO A 284 -11.18 18.90 18.02
C PRO A 284 -10.94 17.40 18.22
N SER A 285 -12.00 16.72 18.66
CA SER A 285 -12.03 15.28 18.87
C SER A 285 -11.78 14.60 17.53
N TYR A 286 -10.57 14.06 17.33
CA TYR A 286 -10.24 13.31 16.12
C TYR A 286 -11.16 12.10 16.00
N LEU A 287 -11.57 11.78 14.77
CA LEU A 287 -12.46 10.66 14.44
C LEU A 287 -11.89 9.29 14.86
N PHE A 288 -10.60 9.22 15.22
CA PHE A 288 -9.93 8.01 15.69
C PHE A 288 -9.10 8.31 16.94
N GLY A 289 -9.41 7.62 18.05
CA GLY A 289 -8.70 7.74 19.31
C GLY A 289 -7.23 7.36 19.16
N SER A 290 -6.33 8.24 19.59
CA SER A 290 -4.88 8.10 19.50
C SER A 290 -4.35 7.04 20.47
N ARG A 291 -4.44 5.75 20.10
CA ARG A 291 -3.64 4.70 20.74
C ARG A 291 -3.07 3.71 19.70
N GLN A 292 -1.78 3.90 19.43
CA GLN A 292 -0.80 3.00 18.80
C GLN A 292 -1.02 2.54 17.33
N PRO A 293 -0.92 3.46 16.36
CA PRO A 293 -0.88 3.14 14.93
C PRO A 293 0.43 2.52 14.42
N GLU A 294 1.53 2.60 15.19
CA GLU A 294 2.88 2.21 14.74
C GLU A 294 3.06 0.70 14.51
N ILE A 295 2.24 -0.12 15.20
CA ILE A 295 2.31 -1.59 15.18
C ILE A 295 1.38 -2.16 14.09
N LEU A 296 0.20 -1.57 13.89
CA LEU A 296 -0.78 -2.04 12.92
C LEU A 296 -0.28 -1.95 11.47
N SER A 297 0.45 -0.88 11.12
CA SER A 297 1.01 -0.68 9.77
C SER A 297 1.96 -1.81 9.33
N TRP A 298 2.92 -2.18 10.19
CA TRP A 298 3.91 -3.21 9.87
C TRP A 298 3.32 -4.61 9.80
N VAL A 299 2.35 -4.89 10.67
CA VAL A 299 1.57 -6.14 10.69
C VAL A 299 0.83 -6.29 9.36
N LEU A 300 0.06 -5.27 8.96
CA LEU A 300 -0.64 -5.25 7.67
C LEU A 300 0.29 -5.41 6.47
N PHE A 301 1.46 -4.78 6.50
CA PHE A 301 2.41 -4.83 5.38
C PHE A 301 3.10 -6.18 5.22
N ALA A 302 3.54 -6.80 6.33
CA ALA A 302 4.11 -8.15 6.30
C ALA A 302 3.07 -9.18 5.83
N GLU A 303 1.83 -9.03 6.30
CA GLU A 303 0.70 -9.88 5.94
C GLU A 303 0.30 -9.70 4.47
N LEU A 304 0.23 -8.46 3.95
CA LEU A 304 -0.07 -8.19 2.54
C LEU A 304 1.03 -8.68 1.60
N LYS A 305 2.31 -8.61 1.99
CA LYS A 305 3.40 -9.17 1.19
C LYS A 305 3.40 -10.69 1.18
N LEU A 306 3.09 -11.33 2.30
CA LEU A 306 2.92 -12.79 2.36
C LEU A 306 1.75 -13.24 1.50
N VAL A 307 0.61 -12.55 1.58
CA VAL A 307 -0.55 -12.78 0.69
C VAL A 307 -0.15 -12.59 -0.77
N GLY A 308 0.59 -11.54 -1.11
CA GLY A 308 1.10 -11.30 -2.45
C GLY A 308 2.03 -12.41 -2.96
N ILE A 309 2.94 -12.91 -2.11
CA ILE A 309 3.83 -14.04 -2.43
C ILE A 309 3.01 -15.31 -2.66
N VAL A 310 2.02 -15.58 -1.81
CA VAL A 310 1.12 -16.74 -1.97
C VAL A 310 0.34 -16.63 -3.28
N LEU A 311 -0.17 -15.45 -3.63
CA LEU A 311 -0.86 -15.19 -4.90
C LEU A 311 0.04 -15.44 -6.12
N VAL A 312 1.31 -15.01 -6.07
CA VAL A 312 2.28 -15.24 -7.15
C VAL A 312 2.60 -16.73 -7.28
N VAL A 313 2.80 -17.45 -6.17
CA VAL A 313 3.07 -18.89 -6.18
C VAL A 313 1.87 -19.68 -6.74
N VAL A 314 0.64 -19.30 -6.36
CA VAL A 314 -0.59 -19.91 -6.90
C VAL A 314 -0.72 -19.62 -8.40
N ALA A 315 -0.43 -18.39 -8.85
CA ALA A 315 -0.49 -18.01 -10.25
C ALA A 315 0.55 -18.77 -11.11
N ILE A 316 1.78 -18.90 -10.63
CA ILE A 316 2.85 -19.66 -11.32
C ILE A 316 2.47 -21.14 -11.43
N ARG A 317 1.97 -21.74 -10.36
CA ARG A 317 1.56 -23.16 -10.39
C ARG A 317 0.37 -23.42 -11.29
N ARG A 318 -0.58 -22.49 -11.37
CA ARG A 318 -1.69 -22.55 -12.31
C ARG A 318 -1.22 -22.49 -13.76
N TRP A 319 -0.25 -21.63 -14.04
CA TRP A 319 0.35 -21.52 -15.37
C TRP A 319 0.98 -22.85 -15.82
N ASP A 320 1.71 -23.52 -14.94
CA ASP A 320 2.35 -24.81 -15.23
C ASP A 320 1.34 -25.97 -15.38
N ALA A 321 0.28 -25.98 -14.56
CA ALA A 321 -0.77 -27.00 -14.64
C ALA A 321 -1.54 -26.94 -15.97
N ASP A 322 -1.91 -25.74 -16.42
CA ASP A 322 -2.59 -25.53 -17.70
C ASP A 322 -1.68 -25.92 -18.89
N ALA A 323 -0.39 -25.60 -18.82
CA ALA A 323 0.59 -25.98 -19.85
C ALA A 323 0.73 -27.50 -19.98
N ASN A 324 0.73 -28.22 -18.86
CA ASN A 324 0.82 -29.69 -18.84
C ASN A 324 -0.48 -30.36 -19.30
N ALA A 325 -1.64 -29.81 -18.95
CA ALA A 325 -2.93 -30.33 -19.39
C ALA A 325 -3.13 -30.16 -20.92
N ASP A 326 -2.68 -29.04 -21.49
CA ASP A 326 -2.71 -28.80 -22.93
C ASP A 326 -1.72 -29.71 -23.67
N ALA A 327 -0.54 -29.97 -23.08
CA ALA A 327 0.42 -30.93 -23.63
C ALA A 327 -0.14 -32.36 -23.67
N ALA A 328 -0.81 -32.80 -22.59
CA ALA A 328 -1.40 -34.14 -22.49
C ALA A 328 -2.54 -34.39 -23.49
N LYS A 329 -3.29 -33.35 -23.88
CA LYS A 329 -4.36 -33.46 -24.88
C LYS A 329 -3.84 -33.47 -26.33
N SER A 330 -2.59 -33.07 -26.55
CA SER A 330 -2.02 -32.93 -27.89
C SER A 330 -1.35 -34.19 -28.45
N ASP A 331 -1.28 -35.30 -27.69
CA ASP A 331 -0.68 -36.57 -28.14
C ASP A 331 -1.62 -37.78 -27.97
N PRO A 332 -2.78 -37.82 -28.64
CA PRO A 332 -3.70 -38.97 -28.57
C PRO A 332 -3.24 -40.20 -29.39
N ASP A 333 -2.15 -40.11 -30.16
CA ASP A 333 -1.85 -41.09 -31.23
C ASP A 333 -0.67 -42.04 -30.93
N LYS A 334 -0.10 -42.01 -29.71
CA LYS A 334 1.08 -42.84 -29.36
C LYS A 334 0.82 -44.11 -28.55
N THR A 335 -0.42 -44.45 -28.22
CA THR A 335 -0.70 -45.60 -27.32
C THR A 335 -1.37 -46.81 -27.97
N ASN A 336 -1.62 -46.81 -29.28
CA ASN A 336 -2.11 -47.99 -30.01
C ASN A 336 -1.10 -48.47 -31.05
N GLY A 337 0.01 -49.04 -30.59
CA GLY A 337 0.99 -49.66 -31.46
C GLY A 337 1.68 -50.83 -30.76
N ASP A 338 1.26 -52.03 -31.14
CA ASP A 338 2.03 -53.26 -31.04
C ASP A 338 1.90 -54.09 -29.74
N VAL A 339 0.70 -54.66 -29.54
CA VAL A 339 0.56 -55.94 -28.84
C VAL A 339 -0.19 -56.90 -29.76
N GLY A 340 0.57 -57.67 -30.55
CA GLY A 340 0.15 -59.01 -30.96
C GLY A 340 0.33 -59.34 -32.43
N SER A 341 1.36 -60.15 -32.73
CA SER A 341 1.12 -61.49 -33.27
C SER A 341 2.36 -62.37 -33.12
N LYS A 342 2.19 -63.47 -32.38
CA LYS A 342 3.04 -64.66 -32.45
C LYS A 342 2.75 -65.40 -33.76
N ARG A 343 3.78 -65.82 -34.49
CA ARG A 343 4.05 -67.24 -34.82
C ARG A 343 5.29 -67.40 -35.68
#